data_AF-A0A376LFB9-F1
#
_entry.id   AF-A0A376LFB9-F1
#
_cell.length_a   1.000
_cell.length_b   1.000
_cell.length_c   1.000
_cell.angle_alpha   90.00
_cell.angle_beta   90.00
_cell.angle_gamma   90.00
#
_symmetry.space_group_name_H-M   'P 1'
#
loop_
_entity.id
_entity.type
_entity.pdbx_description
1 polymer ?
#
loop_
_entity_poly.entity_id
_entity_poly.type
_entity_poly.pdbx_seq_one_letter_code
_entity_poly.pdbx_strand_id
1 'polypeptide(L)'
;MNIRARFDDRGDLSFMQRESDGEKQQLSNDQIDLYRYRADQIRQISDALRQGRVVLRQGRWHAMEQTVTTCEGQTIKPDLDSQAIAHIERRQSRSSVDVSVAWLEAPEGSQLLLVANSDFCRWQPNEKTF
;
A
#
# COMPACT_ATOMS: atom_id res chain seq x y z
N MET A 1 -0.32 -24.96 -0.17
CA MET A 1 1.01 -24.77 0.44
C MET A 1 1.05 -23.39 1.07
N ASN A 2 1.23 -23.29 2.38
CA ASN A 2 1.37 -22.01 3.08
C ASN A 2 2.75 -21.99 3.74
N ILE A 3 3.60 -21.03 3.36
CA ILE A 3 4.92 -20.82 3.95
C ILE A 3 4.91 -19.46 4.64
N ARG A 4 5.27 -19.45 5.92
CA ARG A 4 5.45 -18.25 6.71
C ARG A 4 6.84 -18.29 7.33
N ALA A 5 7.73 -17.41 6.85
CA ALA A 5 9.01 -17.13 7.47
C ALA A 5 8.99 -15.69 8.00
N ARG A 6 9.42 -15.48 9.24
CA ARG A 6 9.63 -14.14 9.81
C ARG A 6 11.09 -13.98 10.17
N PHE A 7 11.61 -12.80 9.92
CA PHE A 7 12.97 -12.40 10.24
C PHE A 7 12.91 -11.28 11.27
N ASP A 8 13.87 -11.25 12.19
CA ASP A 8 14.01 -10.13 13.12
C ASP A 8 14.60 -8.89 12.43
N ASP A 9 14.82 -7.82 13.19
CA ASP A 9 15.39 -6.57 12.72
C ASP A 9 16.84 -6.67 12.23
N ARG A 10 17.54 -7.76 12.59
CA ARG A 10 18.91 -8.09 12.13
C ARG A 10 18.93 -9.00 10.91
N GLY A 11 17.77 -9.48 10.46
CA GLY A 11 17.64 -10.40 9.33
C GLY A 11 17.80 -11.88 9.72
N ASP A 12 17.83 -12.19 11.02
CA ASP A 12 17.90 -13.56 11.53
C ASP A 12 16.51 -14.19 11.52
N LEU A 13 16.44 -15.49 11.20
CA LEU A 13 15.17 -16.22 11.14
C LEU A 13 14.57 -16.35 12.55
N SER A 14 13.46 -15.68 12.81
CA SER A 14 12.77 -15.69 14.11
C SER A 14 11.60 -16.67 14.16
N PHE A 15 10.98 -16.98 13.03
CA PHE A 15 9.89 -17.93 12.94
C PHE A 15 9.81 -18.57 11.55
N MET A 16 9.47 -19.85 11.49
CA MET A 16 9.25 -20.57 10.25
C MET A 16 8.14 -21.60 10.41
N GLN A 17 7.19 -21.58 9.48
CA GLN A 17 6.14 -22.59 9.34
C GLN A 17 5.93 -22.89 7.86
N ARG A 18 6.07 -24.16 7.49
CA ARG A 18 5.62 -24.69 6.21
C ARG A 18 4.77 -25.92 6.48
N GLU A 19 3.58 -25.94 5.92
CA GLU A 19 2.68 -27.10 5.97
C GLU A 19 2.43 -27.61 4.56
N SER A 20 2.65 -28.92 4.38
CA SER A 20 2.33 -29.66 3.16
C SER A 20 1.61 -30.94 3.59
N ASP A 21 0.42 -31.18 3.04
CA ASP A 21 -0.40 -32.38 3.34
C ASP A 21 -0.67 -32.62 4.84
N GLY A 22 -0.78 -31.53 5.61
CA GLY A 22 -1.02 -31.59 7.06
C GLY A 22 0.24 -31.84 7.90
N GLU A 23 1.40 -32.06 7.28
CA GLU A 23 2.68 -32.22 7.97
C GLU A 23 3.48 -30.92 7.99
N LYS A 24 4.09 -30.63 9.14
CA LYS A 24 5.06 -29.55 9.29
C LYS A 24 6.37 -29.97 8.67
N GLN A 25 6.82 -29.24 7.66
CA GLN A 25 8.10 -29.47 6.99
C GLN A 25 9.05 -28.32 7.29
N GLN A 26 10.33 -28.64 7.47
CA GLN A 26 11.38 -27.62 7.52
C GLN A 26 11.61 -27.05 6.11
N LEU A 27 11.91 -25.76 5.99
CA LEU A 27 12.41 -25.21 4.73
C LEU A 27 13.86 -25.64 4.53
N SER A 28 14.27 -25.81 3.27
CA SER A 28 15.70 -25.97 2.97
C SER A 28 16.46 -24.68 3.22
N ASN A 29 17.78 -24.76 3.38
CA ASN A 29 18.64 -23.58 3.55
C ASN A 29 18.49 -22.60 2.37
N ASP A 30 18.46 -23.10 1.13
CA ASP A 30 18.25 -22.27 -0.07
C ASP A 30 16.90 -21.52 -0.03
N GLN A 31 15.85 -22.17 0.48
CA GLN A 31 14.54 -21.52 0.64
C GLN A 31 14.62 -20.43 1.71
N ILE A 32 15.27 -20.70 2.84
CA ILE A 32 15.47 -19.70 3.90
C ILE A 32 16.24 -18.49 3.36
N ASP A 33 17.30 -18.71 2.59
CA ASP A 33 18.11 -17.64 2.01
C ASP A 33 17.31 -16.81 0.99
N LEU A 34 16.49 -17.45 0.15
CA LEU A 34 15.57 -16.75 -0.76
C LEU A 34 14.57 -15.87 0.01
N TYR A 35 13.97 -16.40 1.07
CA TYR A 35 13.03 -15.63 1.90
C TYR A 35 13.72 -14.50 2.66
N ARG A 36 14.96 -14.71 3.13
CA ARG A 36 15.77 -13.67 3.79
C ARG A 36 16.05 -12.53 2.82
N TYR A 37 16.55 -12.84 1.63
CA TYR A 37 16.79 -11.85 0.58
C TYR A 37 15.53 -11.02 0.28
N ARG A 38 14.37 -11.67 0.16
CA ARG A 38 13.10 -10.98 -0.08
C ARG A 38 12.67 -10.10 1.10
N ALA A 39 12.86 -10.57 2.33
CA ALA A 39 12.57 -9.78 3.52
C ALA A 39 13.48 -8.54 3.60
N ASP A 40 14.77 -8.69 3.29
CA ASP A 40 15.71 -7.57 3.24
C ASP A 40 15.33 -6.54 2.18
N GLN A 41 14.92 -6.96 0.98
CA GLN A 41 14.43 -6.03 -0.05
C GLN A 41 13.21 -5.24 0.42
N ILE A 42 12.23 -5.91 1.05
CA ILE A 42 11.03 -5.24 1.58
C ILE A 42 11.43 -4.24 2.68
N ARG A 43 12.34 -4.63 3.58
CA ARG A 43 12.84 -3.76 4.65
C ARG A 43 13.54 -2.53 4.07
N GLN A 44 14.45 -2.70 3.13
CA GLN A 44 15.16 -1.59 2.48
C GLN A 44 14.20 -0.60 1.81
N ILE A 45 13.19 -1.09 1.10
CA ILE A 45 12.17 -0.23 0.48
C ILE A 45 11.36 0.49 1.58
N SER A 46 10.94 -0.22 2.63
CA SER A 46 10.21 0.37 3.75
C SER A 46 11.02 1.45 4.46
N ASP A 47 12.31 1.22 4.69
CA ASP A 47 13.24 2.18 5.28
C ASP A 47 13.38 3.43 4.40
N ALA A 48 13.53 3.25 3.09
CA ALA A 48 13.59 4.36 2.14
C ALA A 48 12.29 5.19 2.12
N LEU A 49 11.12 4.52 2.09
CA LEU A 49 9.82 5.19 2.14
C LEU A 49 9.63 5.97 3.44
N ARG A 50 10.03 5.39 4.59
CA ARG A 50 10.00 6.07 5.89
C ARG A 50 10.93 7.26 5.94
N GLN A 51 12.15 7.12 5.43
CA GLN A 51 13.13 8.21 5.37
C GLN A 51 12.63 9.36 4.48
N GLY A 52 12.01 9.04 3.35
CA GLY A 52 11.35 10.00 2.46
C GLY A 52 10.03 10.55 3.00
N ARG A 53 9.56 10.12 4.18
CA ARG A 53 8.26 10.49 4.76
C ARG A 53 7.10 10.28 3.80
N VAL A 54 7.15 9.19 3.03
CA VAL A 54 6.13 8.83 2.05
C VAL A 54 4.92 8.26 2.77
N VAL A 55 3.75 8.85 2.55
CA VAL A 55 2.47 8.43 3.13
C VAL A 55 1.53 7.98 2.02
N LEU A 56 0.92 6.81 2.17
CA LEU A 56 -0.21 6.40 1.33
C LEU A 56 -1.48 7.05 1.86
N ARG A 57 -2.13 7.87 1.03
CA ARG A 57 -3.46 8.41 1.32
C ARG A 57 -4.50 7.84 0.36
N GLN A 58 -5.71 7.68 0.87
CA GLN A 58 -6.83 7.12 0.12
C GLN A 58 -8.10 7.86 0.53
N GLY A 59 -9.04 8.01 -0.40
CA GLY A 59 -10.30 8.68 -0.11
C GLY A 59 -11.24 8.80 -1.31
N ARG A 60 -12.34 9.51 -1.10
CA ARG A 60 -13.38 9.77 -2.11
C ARG A 60 -13.17 11.16 -2.73
N TRP A 61 -13.19 11.21 -4.06
CA TRP A 61 -12.98 12.42 -4.85
C TRP A 61 -14.26 13.24 -4.99
N HIS A 62 -14.14 14.56 -4.80
CA HIS A 62 -15.20 15.55 -4.99
C HIS A 62 -14.82 16.50 -6.12
N ALA A 63 -15.44 16.30 -7.29
CA ALA A 63 -15.02 16.97 -8.52
C ALA A 63 -15.23 18.49 -8.53
N MET A 64 -16.26 19.00 -7.84
CA MET A 64 -16.57 20.44 -7.87
C MET A 64 -15.45 21.29 -7.26
N GLU A 65 -14.81 20.80 -6.21
CA GLU A 65 -13.77 21.54 -5.46
C GLU A 65 -12.37 20.96 -5.66
N GLN A 66 -12.26 19.86 -6.42
CA GLN A 66 -11.04 19.06 -6.57
C GLN A 66 -10.46 18.64 -5.21
N THR A 67 -11.35 18.27 -4.28
CA THR A 67 -11.00 17.83 -2.93
C THR A 67 -11.20 16.33 -2.78
N VAL A 68 -10.55 15.77 -1.77
CA VAL A 68 -10.70 14.38 -1.36
C VAL A 68 -11.14 14.35 0.09
N THR A 69 -12.23 13.64 0.38
CA THR A 69 -12.49 13.19 1.75
C THR A 69 -11.71 11.90 1.96
N THR A 70 -10.67 11.96 2.79
CA THR A 70 -9.81 10.81 3.11
C THR A 70 -10.59 9.75 3.87
N CYS A 71 -10.07 8.53 3.91
CA CYS A 71 -10.68 7.43 4.66
C CYS A 71 -10.73 7.69 6.17
N GLU A 72 -9.86 8.57 6.69
CA GLU A 72 -9.87 9.07 8.07
C GLU A 72 -10.91 10.18 8.30
N GLY A 73 -11.64 10.61 7.26
CA GLY A 73 -12.72 11.60 7.35
C GLY A 73 -12.29 13.05 7.19
N GLN A 74 -11.03 13.32 6.82
CA GLN A 74 -10.56 14.68 6.57
C GLN A 74 -10.83 15.10 5.13
N THR A 75 -11.26 16.32 4.88
CA THR A 75 -11.37 16.85 3.51
C THR A 75 -10.14 17.70 3.20
N ILE A 76 -9.39 17.31 2.17
CA ILE A 76 -8.14 17.96 1.76
C ILE A 76 -8.13 18.19 0.26
N LYS A 77 -7.34 19.17 -0.21
CA LYS A 77 -7.01 19.32 -1.62
C LYS A 77 -5.64 18.67 -1.86
N PRO A 78 -5.54 17.51 -2.55
CA PRO A 78 -4.26 16.85 -2.75
C PRO A 78 -3.40 17.64 -3.75
N ASP A 79 -2.09 17.69 -3.50
CA ASP A 79 -1.12 18.39 -4.36
C ASP A 79 -0.70 17.52 -5.56
N LEU A 80 -1.69 17.12 -6.36
CA LEU A 80 -1.51 16.31 -7.55
C LEU A 80 -1.28 17.19 -8.77
N ASP A 81 -0.41 16.73 -9.67
CA ASP A 81 -0.18 17.42 -10.94
C ASP A 81 -1.44 17.43 -11.83
N SER A 82 -1.42 18.29 -12.84
CA SER A 82 -2.55 18.47 -13.76
C SER A 82 -2.89 17.22 -14.57
N GLN A 83 -1.94 16.33 -14.83
CA GLN A 83 -2.16 15.09 -15.55
C GLN A 83 -2.93 14.09 -14.69
N ALA A 84 -2.56 13.95 -13.42
CA ALA A 84 -3.25 13.15 -12.42
C ALA A 84 -4.68 13.64 -12.20
N ILE A 85 -4.88 14.96 -12.04
CA ILE A 85 -6.21 15.56 -11.93
C ILE A 85 -7.06 15.26 -13.17
N ALA A 86 -6.53 15.47 -14.37
CA ALA A 86 -7.25 15.18 -15.61
C ALA A 86 -7.59 13.68 -15.77
N HIS A 87 -6.76 12.79 -15.24
CA HIS A 87 -7.04 11.35 -15.22
C HIS A 87 -8.22 11.02 -14.29
N ILE A 88 -8.25 11.60 -13.08
CA ILE A 88 -9.35 11.43 -12.11
C ILE A 88 -10.65 11.97 -12.69
N GLU A 89 -10.65 13.19 -13.22
CA GLU A 89 -11.85 13.83 -13.78
C GLU A 89 -12.43 13.06 -14.97
N ARG A 90 -11.56 12.53 -15.84
CA ARG A 90 -11.99 11.66 -16.95
C ARG A 90 -12.62 10.36 -16.45
N ARG A 91 -12.16 9.84 -15.32
CA ARG A 91 -12.76 8.64 -14.70
C ARG A 91 -14.10 8.99 -14.04
N GLN A 92 -14.16 10.09 -13.30
CA GLN A 92 -15.36 10.59 -12.64
C GLN A 92 -16.49 10.88 -13.65
N SER A 93 -16.19 11.52 -14.79
CA SER A 93 -17.22 11.84 -15.80
C SER A 93 -17.88 10.61 -16.44
N ARG A 94 -17.25 9.45 -16.32
CA ARG A 94 -17.78 8.15 -16.78
C ARG A 94 -18.47 7.36 -15.66
N SER A 95 -18.52 7.90 -14.45
CA SER A 95 -19.08 7.27 -13.27
C SER A 95 -20.32 8.02 -12.81
N SER A 96 -21.35 7.29 -12.38
CA SER A 96 -22.54 7.86 -11.72
C SER A 96 -22.34 8.08 -10.22
N VAL A 97 -21.21 7.64 -9.68
CA VAL A 97 -20.83 7.76 -8.26
C VAL A 97 -19.43 8.36 -8.15
N ASP A 98 -19.15 9.02 -7.03
CA ASP A 98 -17.81 9.52 -6.72
C ASP A 98 -16.77 8.39 -6.74
N VAL A 99 -15.68 8.62 -7.46
CA VAL A 99 -14.56 7.67 -7.54
C VAL A 99 -13.72 7.74 -6.27
N SER A 100 -13.16 6.59 -5.90
CA SER A 100 -12.09 6.52 -4.90
C SER A 100 -10.75 6.76 -5.58
N VAL A 101 -9.87 7.49 -4.88
CA VAL A 101 -8.51 7.79 -5.30
C VAL A 101 -7.52 7.33 -4.24
N ALA A 102 -6.35 6.87 -4.67
CA ALA A 102 -5.22 6.54 -3.81
C ALA A 102 -3.94 7.18 -4.37
N TRP A 103 -3.13 7.80 -3.52
CA TRP A 103 -1.91 8.49 -3.92
C TRP A 103 -0.83 8.39 -2.84
N LEU A 104 0.42 8.56 -3.25
CA LEU A 104 1.55 8.76 -2.35
C LEU A 104 1.76 10.26 -2.16
N GLU A 105 2.05 10.66 -0.93
CA GLU A 105 2.40 12.03 -0.56
C GLU A 105 3.75 12.04 0.13
N ALA A 106 4.66 12.89 -0.32
CA ALA A 106 5.99 13.08 0.24
C ALA A 106 6.37 14.58 0.18
N PRO A 107 7.41 15.02 0.92
CA PRO A 107 7.90 16.40 0.83
C PRO A 107 8.26 16.86 -0.59
N GLU A 108 8.65 15.93 -1.46
CA GLU A 108 9.02 16.17 -2.86
C GLU A 108 7.80 16.31 -3.79
N GLY A 109 6.60 15.90 -3.35
CA GLY A 109 5.36 16.01 -4.11
C GLY A 109 4.40 14.83 -3.89
N SER A 110 3.29 14.84 -4.64
CA SER A 110 2.30 13.75 -4.62
C SER A 110 2.22 13.00 -5.94
N GLN A 111 2.02 11.69 -5.86
CA GLN A 111 1.87 10.82 -7.04
C GLN A 111 0.60 9.99 -6.94
N LEU A 112 -0.28 10.16 -7.93
CA LEU A 112 -1.48 9.33 -8.07
C LEU A 112 -1.11 7.86 -8.35
N LEU A 113 -1.69 6.94 -7.57
CA LEU A 113 -1.50 5.51 -7.74
C LEU A 113 -2.69 4.85 -8.43
N LEU A 114 -3.91 5.09 -7.93
CA LEU A 114 -5.12 4.38 -8.37
C LEU A 114 -6.34 5.30 -8.37
N VAL A 115 -7.24 5.03 -9.32
CA VAL A 115 -8.59 5.60 -9.38
C VAL A 115 -9.58 4.49 -9.70
N ALA A 116 -10.62 4.31 -8.89
CA ALA A 116 -11.59 3.26 -9.08
C ALA A 116 -12.98 3.62 -8.55
N ASN A 117 -14.01 2.91 -9.01
CA ASN A 117 -15.37 3.05 -8.49
C ASN A 117 -15.58 2.22 -7.21
N SER A 118 -14.61 1.36 -6.86
CA SER A 118 -14.60 0.59 -5.62
C SER A 118 -14.26 1.48 -4.43
N ASP A 119 -14.81 1.16 -3.27
CA ASP A 119 -14.50 1.86 -2.02
C ASP A 119 -13.14 1.42 -1.44
N PHE A 120 -12.12 2.28 -1.56
CA PHE A 120 -10.80 2.01 -1.01
C PHE A 120 -10.77 2.03 0.53
N CYS A 121 -11.69 2.76 1.17
CA CYS A 121 -11.71 2.88 2.62
C CYS A 121 -12.15 1.58 3.32
N ARG A 122 -12.83 0.67 2.61
CA ARG A 122 -13.13 -0.68 3.12
C ARG A 122 -11.89 -1.57 3.24
N TRP A 123 -10.84 -1.27 2.49
CA TRP A 123 -9.63 -2.09 2.41
C TRP A 123 -8.38 -1.33 2.87
N GLN A 124 -8.57 -0.18 3.51
CA GLN A 124 -7.46 0.63 3.97
C GLN A 124 -6.64 -0.19 4.99
N PRO A 125 -5.32 -0.34 4.76
CA PRO A 125 -4.45 -0.96 5.73
C PRO A 125 -4.41 -0.09 6.99
N ASN A 126 -4.81 -0.66 8.13
CA ASN A 126 -4.71 0.00 9.43
C ASN A 126 -3.67 -0.72 10.31
N GLU A 127 -3.13 -0.03 11.32
CA GLU A 127 -2.11 -0.58 12.22
C GLU A 127 -2.53 -1.92 12.87
N LYS A 128 -3.83 -2.15 13.07
CA LYS A 128 -4.37 -3.37 13.67
C LYS A 128 -4.47 -4.54 12.69
N THR A 129 -4.37 -4.29 11.39
CA THR A 129 -4.47 -5.29 10.32
C THR A 129 -3.12 -5.73 9.76
N PHE A 130 -2.00 -5.23 10.30
CA PHE A 130 -0.64 -5.65 9.98
C PHE A 130 -0.09 -6.66 11.01
#